data_AF-A0A2E1RWD7-F1
#
_entry.id   AF-A0A2E1RWD7-F1
#
_cell.length_a   1.000
_cell.length_b   1.000
_cell.length_c   1.000
_cell.angle_alpha   90.00
_cell.angle_beta   90.00
_cell.angle_gamma   90.00
#
_symmetry.space_group_name_H-M   'P 1'
#
loop_
_entity.id
_entity.type
_entity.pdbx_description
1 polymer ?
#
loop_
_entity_poly.entity_id
_entity_poly.type
_entity_poly.pdbx_seq_one_letter_code
_entity_poly.pdbx_strand_id
1 'polypeptide(L)'
;MPGLENIAVFIGLTVVVFGGAAILAGQALAESWKPRWVLVAYVGLMALGARFLHYGMFDEDLWSLLGLIYSFTAILLIALVAYQRAMMRRMIRQYPWRYEASGPLFWREKTPMAKILHRQA
;
A
#
# COMPACT_ATOMS: atom_id res chain seq x y z
N MET A 1 5.56 15.43 -24.02
CA MET A 1 4.39 15.83 -23.21
C MET A 1 4.75 15.62 -21.75
N PRO A 2 4.53 16.59 -20.85
CA PRO A 2 4.88 16.42 -19.44
C PRO A 2 3.99 15.34 -18.82
N GLY A 3 4.59 14.27 -18.28
CA GLY A 3 3.87 13.20 -17.57
C GLY A 3 3.71 11.84 -18.30
N LEU A 4 4.17 11.71 -19.55
CA LEU A 4 4.27 10.42 -20.27
C LEU A 4 5.72 10.17 -20.75
N GLU A 5 6.66 10.54 -19.90
CA GLU A 5 8.08 10.26 -20.06
C GLU A 5 8.30 8.73 -19.93
N ASN A 6 9.16 8.18 -20.80
CA ASN A 6 9.27 6.77 -21.21
C ASN A 6 8.41 5.78 -20.38
N ILE A 7 7.27 5.35 -20.93
CA ILE A 7 6.34 4.40 -20.26
C ILE A 7 7.09 3.16 -19.75
N ALA A 8 8.09 2.68 -20.50
CA ALA A 8 8.93 1.55 -20.09
C ALA A 8 9.72 1.84 -18.80
N VAL A 9 10.26 3.05 -18.65
CA VAL A 9 10.99 3.49 -17.46
C VAL A 9 10.03 3.65 -16.29
N PHE A 10 8.87 4.28 -16.51
CA PHE A 10 7.85 4.39 -15.46
C PHE A 10 7.41 3.01 -14.94
N ILE A 11 7.14 2.06 -15.84
CA ILE A 11 6.76 0.70 -15.45
C ILE A 11 7.94 -0.01 -14.76
N GLY A 12 9.13 0.00 -15.34
CA GLY A 12 10.28 -0.70 -14.81
C GLY A 12 10.77 -0.13 -13.48
N LEU A 13 11.04 1.17 -13.43
CA LEU A 13 11.57 1.83 -12.25
C LEU A 13 10.47 2.06 -11.20
N THR A 14 9.40 2.77 -11.54
CA THR A 14 8.38 3.16 -10.55
C THR A 14 7.52 1.98 -10.13
N VAL A 15 6.95 1.24 -11.09
CA VAL A 15 5.98 0.18 -10.76
C VAL A 15 6.67 -1.10 -10.27
N VAL A 16 7.74 -1.54 -10.93
CA VAL A 16 8.40 -2.80 -10.54
C VAL A 16 9.37 -2.59 -9.38
N VAL A 17 10.34 -1.68 -9.49
CA VAL A 17 11.35 -1.48 -8.43
C VAL A 17 10.74 -0.79 -7.21
N PHE A 18 10.20 0.42 -7.35
CA PHE A 18 9.61 1.13 -6.21
C PHE A 18 8.30 0.51 -5.75
N GLY A 19 7.48 -0.03 -6.65
CA GLY A 19 6.28 -0.77 -6.25
C GLY A 19 6.61 -2.06 -5.49
N GLY A 20 7.67 -2.79 -5.88
CA GLY A 20 8.18 -3.92 -5.10
C GLY A 20 8.60 -3.51 -3.68
N ALA A 21 9.38 -2.42 -3.57
CA ALA A 21 9.76 -1.86 -2.27
C ALA A 21 8.54 -1.40 -1.44
N ALA A 22 7.53 -0.82 -2.09
CA ALA A 22 6.30 -0.36 -1.47
C ALA A 22 5.44 -1.52 -0.92
N ILE A 23 5.43 -2.68 -1.61
CA ILE A 23 4.79 -3.88 -1.09
C ILE A 23 5.44 -4.32 0.22
N LEU A 24 6.77 -4.40 0.25
CA LEU A 24 7.53 -4.81 1.45
C LEU A 24 7.34 -3.80 2.59
N ALA A 25 7.41 -2.50 2.30
CA ALA A 25 7.18 -1.45 3.29
C ALA A 25 5.74 -1.50 3.84
N GLY A 26 4.74 -1.63 2.97
CA GLY A 26 3.34 -1.76 3.37
C GLY A 26 3.09 -2.96 4.30
N GLN A 27 3.71 -4.11 3.99
CA GLN A 27 3.63 -5.31 4.83
C GLN A 27 4.31 -5.09 6.19
N ALA A 28 5.53 -4.58 6.22
CA ALA A 28 6.29 -4.36 7.45
C ALA A 28 5.60 -3.37 8.40
N LEU A 29 5.03 -2.28 7.87
CA LEU A 29 4.29 -1.30 8.67
C LEU A 29 3.00 -1.89 9.24
N ALA A 30 2.27 -2.68 8.46
CA ALA A 30 1.04 -3.34 8.91
C ALA A 30 1.32 -4.37 10.02
N GLU A 31 2.41 -5.15 9.90
CA GLU A 31 2.82 -6.11 10.93
C GLU A 31 3.22 -5.43 12.25
N SER A 32 3.75 -4.22 12.14
CA SER A 32 4.13 -3.36 13.27
C SER A 32 2.98 -2.53 13.84
N TRP A 33 1.74 -2.74 13.39
CA TRP A 33 0.55 -1.99 13.83
C TRP A 33 0.66 -0.46 13.65
N LYS A 34 1.50 -0.01 12.71
CA LYS A 34 1.70 1.43 12.49
C LYS A 34 0.48 2.04 11.79
N PRO A 35 0.11 3.29 12.10
CA PRO A 35 -1.04 3.92 11.46
C PRO A 35 -0.75 4.22 9.99
N ARG A 36 -1.82 4.25 9.16
CA ARG A 36 -1.74 4.46 7.71
C ARG A 36 -1.02 5.75 7.31
N TRP A 37 -1.06 6.79 8.14
CA TRP A 37 -0.34 8.05 7.86
C TRP A 37 1.18 7.87 7.79
N VAL A 38 1.75 6.95 8.56
CA VAL A 38 3.18 6.62 8.48
C VAL A 38 3.50 6.00 7.13
N LEU A 39 2.61 5.15 6.59
CA LEU A 39 2.77 4.58 5.25
C LEU A 39 2.79 5.67 4.18
N VAL A 40 1.88 6.64 4.25
CA VAL A 40 1.81 7.77 3.31
C VAL A 40 3.11 8.57 3.33
N ALA A 41 3.67 8.84 4.52
CA ALA A 41 4.94 9.54 4.65
C ALA A 41 6.12 8.76 4.03
N TYR A 42 6.20 7.45 4.26
CA TYR A 42 7.21 6.58 3.65
C TYR A 42 7.10 6.53 2.13
N VAL A 43 5.87 6.44 1.61
CA VAL A 43 5.61 6.50 0.17
C VAL A 43 6.01 7.86 -0.40
N GLY A 44 5.80 8.95 0.32
CA GLY A 44 6.27 10.29 -0.08
C GLY A 44 7.78 10.32 -0.29
N LEU A 45 8.54 9.79 0.66
CA LEU A 45 10.00 9.66 0.53
C LEU A 45 10.40 8.76 -0.64
N MET A 46 9.72 7.63 -0.84
CA MET A 46 9.97 6.74 -1.97
C MET A 46 9.68 7.41 -3.32
N ALA A 47 8.62 8.20 -3.42
CA ALA A 47 8.25 8.93 -4.64
C ALA A 47 9.28 10.02 -4.98
N LEU A 48 9.81 10.71 -3.96
CA LEU A 48 10.93 11.64 -4.14
C LEU A 48 12.19 10.91 -4.62
N GLY A 49 12.51 9.75 -4.03
CA GLY A 49 13.61 8.90 -4.48
C GLY A 49 13.42 8.41 -5.92
N ALA A 50 12.20 8.05 -6.30
CA ALA A 50 11.87 7.68 -7.67
C ALA A 50 12.09 8.86 -8.63
N ARG A 51 11.60 10.07 -8.29
CA ARG A 51 11.81 11.26 -9.12
C ARG A 51 13.30 11.58 -9.28
N PHE A 52 14.07 11.45 -8.21
CA PHE A 52 15.52 11.65 -8.26
C PHE A 52 16.20 10.67 -9.24
N LEU A 53 15.79 9.39 -9.26
CA LEU A 53 16.33 8.41 -10.20
C LEU A 53 15.87 8.65 -11.64
N HIS A 54 14.63 9.08 -11.85
CA HIS A 54 14.15 9.49 -13.18
C HIS A 54 14.98 10.64 -13.75
N TYR A 55 15.28 11.65 -12.93
CA TYR A 55 16.19 12.74 -13.32
C TYR A 55 17.61 12.24 -13.60
N GLY A 56 18.21 11.50 -12.66
CA GLY A 56 19.63 11.13 -12.76
C GLY A 56 19.95 10.07 -13.82
N MET A 57 19.02 9.16 -14.11
CA MET A 57 19.24 8.05 -15.04
C MET A 57 18.63 8.27 -16.42
N PHE A 58 17.54 9.06 -16.51
CA PHE A 58 16.74 9.21 -17.73
C PHE A 58 16.57 10.67 -18.17
N ASP A 59 17.28 11.60 -17.53
CA ASP A 59 17.31 13.03 -17.87
C ASP A 59 15.93 13.70 -17.84
N GLU A 60 15.04 13.20 -16.95
CA GLU A 60 13.69 13.75 -16.75
C GLU A 60 13.67 14.97 -15.81
N ASP A 61 12.75 15.91 -15.97
CA ASP A 61 12.74 17.14 -15.18
C ASP A 61 12.44 16.95 -13.68
N LEU A 62 13.43 17.13 -12.81
CA LEU A 62 13.30 16.96 -11.36
C LEU A 62 12.14 17.78 -10.74
N TRP A 63 11.84 18.96 -11.29
CA TRP A 63 10.81 19.88 -10.76
C TRP A 63 9.41 19.64 -11.32
N SER A 64 9.24 18.61 -12.17
CA SER A 64 7.93 18.20 -12.67
C SER A 64 7.00 17.75 -11.54
N LEU A 65 6.09 18.65 -11.14
CA LEU A 65 5.09 18.37 -10.10
C LEU A 65 4.16 17.22 -10.51
N LEU A 66 3.81 17.14 -11.80
CA LEU A 66 2.98 16.07 -12.33
C LEU A 66 3.70 14.72 -12.26
N GLY A 67 4.97 14.65 -12.65
CA GLY A 67 5.77 13.42 -12.56
C GLY A 67 5.90 12.88 -11.13
N LEU A 68 6.04 13.79 -10.16
CA LEU A 68 6.01 13.45 -8.74
C LEU A 68 4.65 12.90 -8.30
N ILE A 69 3.55 13.57 -8.68
CA ILE A 69 2.18 13.13 -8.34
C ILE A 69 1.87 11.75 -8.93
N TYR A 70 2.25 11.50 -10.20
CA TYR A 70 2.04 10.19 -10.83
C TYR A 70 2.83 9.09 -10.12
N SER A 71 4.11 9.34 -9.84
CA SER A 71 4.96 8.38 -9.13
C SER A 71 4.43 8.11 -7.72
N PHE A 72 4.08 9.16 -6.98
CA PHE A 72 3.49 9.05 -5.66
C PHE A 72 2.19 8.26 -5.66
N THR A 73 1.26 8.58 -6.57
CA THR A 73 -0.03 7.92 -6.64
C THR A 73 0.13 6.43 -6.99
N ALA A 74 1.00 6.10 -7.95
CA ALA A 74 1.25 4.71 -8.33
C ALA A 74 1.82 3.90 -7.15
N ILE A 75 2.87 4.40 -6.50
CA ILE A 75 3.51 3.74 -5.36
C ILE A 75 2.53 3.64 -4.19
N LEU A 76 1.72 4.69 -3.94
CA LEU A 76 0.74 4.73 -2.84
C LEU A 76 -0.34 3.67 -2.99
N LEU A 77 -0.91 3.52 -4.18
CA LEU A 77 -1.95 2.52 -4.44
C LEU A 77 -1.42 1.11 -4.17
N ILE A 78 -0.22 0.81 -4.64
CA ILE A 78 0.44 -0.48 -4.41
C ILE A 78 0.68 -0.70 -2.91
N ALA A 79 1.23 0.30 -2.23
CA ALA A 79 1.52 0.27 -0.80
C ALA A 79 0.25 0.04 0.05
N LEU A 80 -0.85 0.75 -0.26
CA LEU A 80 -2.12 0.65 0.46
C LEU A 80 -2.75 -0.74 0.31
N VAL A 81 -2.74 -1.30 -0.89
CA VAL A 81 -3.24 -2.66 -1.13
C VAL A 81 -2.40 -3.68 -0.35
N ALA A 82 -1.07 -3.56 -0.40
CA ALA A 82 -0.18 -4.45 0.36
C ALA A 82 -0.40 -4.34 1.88
N TYR A 83 -0.49 -3.11 2.39
CA TYR A 83 -0.75 -2.81 3.79
C TYR A 83 -2.09 -3.38 4.26
N GLN A 84 -3.16 -3.16 3.50
CA GLN A 84 -4.50 -3.64 3.87
C GLN A 84 -4.55 -5.18 3.91
N ARG A 85 -3.93 -5.87 2.93
CA ARG A 85 -3.82 -7.34 2.94
C ARG A 85 -3.03 -7.83 4.16
N ALA A 86 -1.92 -7.19 4.49
CA ALA A 86 -1.10 -7.57 5.64
C ALA A 86 -1.84 -7.32 6.96
N MET A 87 -2.52 -6.20 7.10
CA MET A 87 -3.32 -5.87 8.28
C MET A 87 -4.45 -6.87 8.50
N MET A 88 -5.15 -7.27 7.43
CA MET A 88 -6.17 -8.32 7.50
C MET A 88 -5.60 -9.64 8.03
N ARG A 89 -4.48 -10.12 7.45
CA ARG A 89 -3.82 -11.34 7.92
C ARG A 89 -3.41 -11.23 9.37
N ARG A 90 -2.90 -10.07 9.79
CA ARG A 90 -2.49 -9.80 11.17
C ARG A 90 -3.68 -9.85 12.14
N MET A 91 -4.80 -9.20 11.80
CA MET A 91 -6.02 -9.20 12.60
C MET A 91 -6.56 -10.61 12.82
N ILE A 92 -6.66 -11.41 11.75
CA ILE A 92 -7.18 -12.78 11.83
C ILE A 92 -6.24 -13.69 12.63
N ARG A 93 -4.92 -13.57 12.43
CA ARG A 93 -3.93 -14.42 13.11
C ARG A 93 -3.79 -14.09 14.59
N GLN A 94 -3.86 -12.80 14.95
CA GLN A 94 -3.70 -12.35 16.34
C GLN A 94 -5.00 -12.50 17.14
N TYR A 95 -6.16 -12.28 16.51
CA TYR A 95 -7.47 -12.28 17.16
C TYR A 95 -8.46 -13.26 16.50
N PRO A 96 -8.11 -14.56 16.38
CA PRO A 96 -8.95 -15.54 15.68
C PRO A 96 -10.30 -15.80 16.36
N TRP A 97 -10.45 -15.50 17.65
CA TRP A 97 -11.72 -15.65 18.37
C TRP A 97 -12.70 -14.50 18.11
N ARG A 98 -12.21 -13.33 17.68
CA ARG A 98 -13.03 -12.13 17.47
C ARG A 98 -13.27 -11.84 15.99
N TYR A 99 -12.31 -12.12 15.12
CA TYR A 99 -12.38 -11.73 13.71
C TYR A 99 -12.29 -12.94 12.76
N GLU A 100 -12.98 -12.83 11.62
CA GLU A 100 -12.94 -13.77 10.49
C GLU A 100 -12.67 -13.02 9.18
N ALA A 101 -12.13 -13.70 8.16
CA ALA A 101 -11.97 -13.13 6.84
C ALA A 101 -13.35 -12.88 6.20
N SER A 102 -13.57 -11.67 5.68
CA SER A 102 -14.78 -11.33 4.91
C SER A 102 -14.49 -11.11 3.42
N GLY A 103 -13.23 -11.23 3.01
CA GLY A 103 -12.79 -11.13 1.62
C GLY A 103 -11.26 -11.12 1.50
N PRO A 104 -10.70 -10.77 0.34
CA PRO A 104 -9.25 -10.77 0.11
C PRO A 104 -8.51 -9.61 0.80
N LEU A 105 -9.23 -8.58 1.26
CA LEU A 105 -8.69 -7.34 1.84
C LEU A 105 -9.35 -6.97 3.18
N PHE A 106 -10.45 -7.61 3.53
CA PHE A 106 -11.32 -7.19 4.62
C PHE A 106 -11.53 -8.33 5.61
N TRP A 107 -11.76 -7.96 6.86
CA TRP A 107 -12.13 -8.85 7.96
C TRP A 107 -13.44 -8.35 8.57
N ARG A 108 -14.16 -9.24 9.26
CA ARG A 108 -15.38 -8.92 9.98
C ARG A 108 -15.31 -9.48 11.39
N GLU A 109 -16.04 -8.86 12.31
CA GLU A 109 -16.27 -9.44 13.62
C GLU A 109 -17.13 -10.72 13.50
N LYS A 110 -16.74 -11.76 14.23
CA LYS A 110 -17.52 -12.98 14.38
C LYS A 110 -18.82 -12.64 15.10
N THR A 111 -19.92 -13.26 14.66
CA THR A 111 -21.20 -13.09 15.36
C THR A 111 -21.10 -13.76 16.74
N PRO A 112 -21.36 -13.05 17.85
CA PRO A 112 -21.30 -13.64 19.17
C PRO A 112 -22.27 -14.82 19.29
N MET A 113 -21.79 -15.97 19.80
CA MET A 113 -22.58 -17.20 19.95
C MET A 113 -23.87 -16.98 20.76
N ALA A 114 -23.81 -16.10 21.78
CA ALA A 114 -24.99 -15.70 22.57
C ALA A 114 -26.11 -15.08 21.72
N LYS A 115 -25.77 -14.32 20.67
CA LYS A 115 -26.76 -13.70 19.77
C LYS A 115 -27.43 -14.72 18.85
N ILE A 116 -26.78 -15.85 18.59
CA ILE A 116 -27.32 -16.95 17.77
C ILE A 116 -28.37 -17.72 18.58
N LEU A 117 -28.08 -18.03 19.84
CA LEU A 117 -28.98 -18.80 20.71
C LEU A 117 -30.29 -18.04 21.01
N HIS A 118 -30.25 -16.73 21.20
CA HIS A 118 -31.46 -15.91 21.42
C HIS A 118 -32.31 -15.69 20.16
N ARG A 119 -31.82 -15.99 18.95
CA ARG A 119 -32.58 -15.82 17.70
C ARG A 119 -33.38 -17.07 17.31
N GLN A 120 -33.12 -18.20 17.97
CA GLN A 120 -33.72 -19.51 17.66
C GLN A 120 -34.66 -20.01 18.77
N ALA A 121 -34.94 -19.19 19.79
CA ALA A 121 -35.93 -19.42 20.83
C ALA A 121 -37.10 -18.43 20.64
#